data_AF-A0A3P5WV83-F1
#
_entry.id   AF-A0A3P5WV83-F1
#
_cell.length_a   1.000
_cell.length_b   1.000
_cell.length_c   1.000
_cell.angle_alpha   90.00
_cell.angle_beta   90.00
_cell.angle_gamma   90.00
#
_symmetry.space_group_name_H-M   'P 1'
#
loop_
_entity.id
_entity.type
_entity.pdbx_description
1 polymer ?
#
loop_
_entity_poly.entity_id
_entity_poly.type
_entity_poly.pdbx_seq_one_letter_code
_entity_poly.pdbx_strand_id
1 'polypeptide(L)'
;MKRKLSSIGLMAGVLSIIPWIIFSFFNPYLNQVEGGTILLTFGMLVLPSCLAIASFLLSKKVLMLIAFAWSLPISLYLLMAPGVFLLFGVTSFSYLISFIFMMKSPRGYNP
;
A
#
# COMPACT_ATOMS: atom_id res chain seq x y z
N MET A 1 11.22 22.67 -5.81
CA MET A 1 11.04 21.83 -4.59
C MET A 1 9.65 21.15 -4.58
N LYS A 2 9.40 20.13 -5.41
CA LYS A 2 8.03 19.55 -5.61
C LYS A 2 7.98 18.00 -5.67
N ARG A 3 8.85 17.29 -4.95
CA ARG A 3 8.79 15.81 -4.79
C ARG A 3 8.61 15.35 -3.34
N LYS A 4 8.75 16.24 -2.35
CA LYS A 4 8.82 15.87 -0.92
C LYS A 4 7.51 15.33 -0.32
N LEU A 5 6.33 15.70 -0.83
CA LEU A 5 5.05 15.28 -0.20
C LEU A 5 4.56 13.90 -0.64
N SER A 6 5.01 13.37 -1.77
CA SER A 6 4.57 12.05 -2.25
C SER A 6 5.53 10.91 -1.89
N SER A 7 6.49 11.17 -0.99
CA SER A 7 7.36 10.13 -0.42
C SER A 7 6.60 9.18 0.50
N ILE A 8 5.47 9.62 1.10
CA ILE A 8 4.69 8.83 2.05
C ILE A 8 4.12 7.57 1.38
N GLY A 9 3.48 7.72 0.21
CA GLY A 9 2.92 6.58 -0.53
C GLY A 9 3.99 5.64 -1.10
N LEU A 10 5.15 6.18 -1.47
CA LEU A 10 6.32 5.39 -1.87
C LEU A 10 6.84 4.56 -0.69
N MET A 11 7.06 5.21 0.46
CA MET A 11 7.52 4.53 1.68
C MET A 11 6.50 3.49 2.14
N ALA A 12 5.21 3.81 2.10
CA ALA A 12 4.15 2.86 2.42
C ALA A 12 4.15 1.64 1.48
N GLY A 13 4.36 1.84 0.18
CA GLY A 13 4.43 0.75 -0.79
C GLY A 13 5.67 -0.13 -0.66
N VAL A 14 6.80 0.41 -0.20
CA VAL A 14 7.99 -0.39 0.11
C VAL A 14 7.82 -1.12 1.44
N LEU A 15 7.30 -0.42 2.45
CA LEU A 15 7.11 -0.94 3.80
C LEU A 15 5.97 -1.95 3.91
N SER A 16 5.05 -2.04 2.95
CA SER A 16 4.00 -3.07 2.91
C SER A 16 4.51 -4.43 2.43
N ILE A 17 5.63 -4.47 1.69
CA ILE A 17 6.20 -5.72 1.14
C ILE A 17 6.83 -6.55 2.27
N ILE A 18 7.49 -5.90 3.23
CA ILE A 18 8.18 -6.60 4.33
C ILE A 18 7.18 -7.36 5.23
N PRO A 19 6.09 -6.74 5.75
CA PRO A 19 5.04 -7.45 6.48
C PRO A 19 4.38 -8.56 5.67
N TRP A 20 4.31 -8.46 4.34
CA TRP A 20 3.75 -9.51 3.49
C TRP A 20 4.64 -10.75 3.44
N ILE A 21 5.97 -10.57 3.39
CA ILE A 21 6.92 -11.68 3.51
C ILE A 21 6.77 -12.36 4.87
N ILE A 22 6.66 -11.58 5.95
CA ILE A 22 6.45 -12.12 7.30
C ILE A 22 5.12 -12.87 7.38
N PHE A 23 4.04 -12.28 6.86
CA PHE A 23 2.72 -12.89 6.83
C PHE A 23 2.70 -14.23 6.09
N SER A 24 3.45 -14.35 4.98
CA SER A 24 3.39 -15.52 4.10
C SER A 24 4.30 -16.66 4.53
N PHE A 25 5.49 -16.35 5.06
CA PHE A 25 6.55 -17.35 5.28
C PHE A 25 7.03 -17.46 6.73
N PHE A 26 6.80 -16.44 7.55
CA PHE A 26 7.29 -16.37 8.92
C PHE A 26 6.16 -16.04 9.91
N ASN A 27 4.95 -16.49 9.61
CA ASN A 27 3.77 -16.16 10.39
C ASN A 27 3.85 -16.86 11.77
N PRO A 28 3.98 -16.14 12.89
CA PRO A 28 4.10 -16.78 14.19
C PRO A 28 2.76 -17.31 14.73
N TYR A 29 1.65 -16.97 14.06
CA TYR A 29 0.29 -17.32 14.49
C TYR A 29 -0.29 -18.52 13.73
N LEU A 30 0.40 -19.01 12.70
CA LEU A 30 -0.03 -20.14 11.88
C LEU A 30 1.16 -21.05 11.60
N ASN A 31 0.96 -22.37 11.67
CA ASN A 31 2.01 -23.34 11.33
C ASN A 31 2.41 -23.26 9.85
N GLN A 32 1.43 -23.04 8.97
CA GLN A 32 1.63 -22.85 7.53
C GLN A 32 0.48 -22.01 6.98
N VAL A 33 0.81 -21.06 6.10
CA VAL A 33 -0.19 -20.35 5.30
C VAL A 33 -0.46 -21.14 4.02
N GLU A 34 -1.74 -21.35 3.71
CA GLU A 34 -2.14 -22.04 2.50
C GLU A 34 -1.70 -21.27 1.24
N GLY A 35 -1.25 -21.99 0.20
CA GLY A 35 -0.78 -21.38 -1.05
C GLY A 35 -1.83 -20.47 -1.71
N GLY A 36 -3.11 -20.83 -1.64
CA GLY A 36 -4.22 -19.99 -2.12
C GLY A 36 -4.29 -18.64 -1.39
N THR A 37 -4.08 -18.63 -0.08
CA THR A 37 -4.02 -17.41 0.73
C THR A 37 -2.80 -16.56 0.40
N ILE A 38 -1.63 -17.17 0.17
CA ILE A 38 -0.42 -16.45 -0.26
C ILE A 38 -0.67 -15.74 -1.60
N LEU A 39 -1.27 -16.44 -2.58
CA LEU A 39 -1.56 -15.88 -3.89
C LEU A 39 -2.59 -14.75 -3.81
N LEU A 40 -3.66 -14.94 -3.03
CA LEU A 40 -4.70 -13.93 -2.82
C LEU A 40 -4.11 -12.67 -2.17
N THR A 41 -3.36 -12.84 -1.08
CA THR A 41 -2.76 -11.70 -0.36
C THR A 41 -1.67 -11.02 -1.18
N PHE A 42 -0.92 -11.75 -2.01
CA PHE A 42 -0.01 -11.13 -2.99
C PHE A 42 -0.78 -10.20 -3.94
N GLY A 43 -1.89 -10.69 -4.52
CA GLY A 43 -2.73 -9.92 -5.41
C GLY A 43 -3.38 -8.71 -4.75
N MET A 44 -3.73 -8.80 -3.47
CA MET A 44 -4.49 -7.78 -2.75
C MET A 44 -3.64 -6.84 -1.89
N LEU A 45 -2.36 -7.13 -1.64
CA LEU A 45 -1.46 -6.30 -0.85
C LEU A 45 -0.22 -5.88 -1.63
N VAL A 46 0.42 -6.79 -2.36
CA VAL A 46 1.68 -6.48 -3.07
C VAL A 46 1.38 -5.72 -4.36
N LEU A 47 0.45 -6.20 -5.20
CA LEU A 47 0.09 -5.49 -6.44
C LEU A 47 -0.39 -4.04 -6.22
N PRO A 48 -1.29 -3.74 -5.26
CA PRO A 48 -1.64 -2.34 -4.97
C PRO A 48 -0.46 -1.53 -4.45
N SER A 49 0.50 -2.15 -3.74
CA SER A 49 1.73 -1.47 -3.32
C SER A 49 2.62 -1.11 -4.51
N CYS A 50 2.75 -2.00 -5.50
CA CYS A 50 3.40 -1.69 -6.77
C CYS A 50 2.68 -0.55 -7.52
N LEU A 51 1.34 -0.54 -7.53
CA LEU A 51 0.55 0.54 -8.12
C LEU A 51 0.77 1.86 -7.38
N ALA A 52 0.86 1.86 -6.05
CA ALA A 52 1.16 3.06 -5.27
C ALA A 52 2.54 3.63 -5.64
N ILE A 53 3.57 2.78 -5.76
CA ILE A 53 4.90 3.17 -6.24
C ILE A 53 4.83 3.73 -7.66
N ALA A 54 4.15 3.04 -8.58
CA ALA A 54 3.99 3.48 -9.97
C ALA A 54 3.24 4.83 -10.06
N SER A 55 2.24 5.04 -9.22
CA SER A 55 1.47 6.29 -9.16
C SER A 55 2.34 7.50 -8.80
N PHE A 56 3.34 7.31 -7.94
CA PHE A 56 4.32 8.34 -7.60
C PHE A 56 5.24 8.64 -8.78
N LEU A 57 5.83 7.60 -9.37
CA LEU A 57 6.78 7.71 -10.49
C LEU A 57 6.13 8.35 -11.72
N LEU A 58 4.95 7.86 -12.09
CA LEU A 58 4.16 8.36 -13.22
C LEU A 58 3.33 9.59 -12.86
N SER A 59 3.32 9.98 -11.58
CA SER A 59 2.65 11.18 -11.12
C SER A 59 1.14 11.18 -11.41
N LYS A 60 0.52 9.98 -11.43
CA LYS A 60 -0.90 9.74 -11.75
C LYS A 60 -1.70 9.47 -10.48
N LYS A 61 -2.43 10.49 -9.99
CA LYS A 61 -3.26 10.38 -8.77
C LYS A 61 -4.32 9.26 -8.82
N VAL A 62 -4.87 8.97 -10.00
CA VAL A 62 -5.88 7.91 -10.18
C VAL A 62 -5.30 6.53 -9.81
N LEU A 63 -4.03 6.27 -10.13
CA LEU A 63 -3.37 5.00 -9.76
C LEU A 63 -3.23 4.86 -8.23
N MET A 64 -3.00 5.96 -7.51
CA MET A 64 -2.94 5.94 -6.05
C MET A 64 -4.31 5.63 -5.43
N LEU A 65 -5.39 6.18 -6.01
CA LEU A 65 -6.75 5.88 -5.57
C LEU A 65 -7.12 4.41 -5.84
N ILE A 66 -6.72 3.87 -6.99
CA ILE A 66 -6.91 2.45 -7.31
C ILE A 66 -6.15 1.57 -6.30
N ALA A 67 -4.89 1.89 -6.02
CA ALA A 67 -4.09 1.18 -5.01
C ALA A 67 -4.76 1.17 -3.63
N PHE A 68 -5.30 2.32 -3.19
CA PHE A 68 -6.08 2.41 -1.96
C PHE A 68 -7.33 1.53 -2.00
N ALA A 69 -8.21 1.74 -2.98
CA ALA A 69 -9.49 1.02 -3.06
C ALA A 69 -9.31 -0.49 -3.18
N TRP A 70 -8.30 -0.94 -3.93
CA TRP A 70 -7.98 -2.35 -4.08
C TRP A 70 -7.45 -2.96 -2.77
N SER A 71 -6.52 -2.30 -2.10
CA SER A 71 -5.95 -2.81 -0.84
C SER A 71 -6.90 -2.73 0.36
N LEU A 72 -7.92 -1.85 0.30
CA LEU A 72 -8.76 -1.51 1.45
C LEU A 72 -9.44 -2.71 2.12
N PRO A 73 -10.14 -3.63 1.41
CA PRO A 73 -10.89 -4.70 2.06
C PRO A 73 -10.00 -5.62 2.89
N ILE A 74 -8.88 -6.07 2.31
CA ILE A 74 -7.94 -6.96 3.01
C ILE A 74 -7.16 -6.23 4.10
N SER A 75 -6.84 -4.95 3.89
CA SER A 75 -6.10 -4.16 4.87
C SER A 75 -6.97 -3.88 6.11
N LEU A 76 -8.28 -3.70 5.94
CA LEU A 76 -9.23 -3.59 7.06
C LEU A 76 -9.36 -4.92 7.81
N TYR A 77 -9.42 -6.04 7.10
CA TYR A 77 -9.41 -7.37 7.71
C TYR A 77 -8.14 -7.58 8.57
N LEU A 78 -6.97 -7.26 8.02
CA LEU A 78 -5.68 -7.41 8.72
C LEU A 78 -5.44 -6.37 9.81
N LEU A 79 -6.17 -5.25 9.80
CA LEU A 79 -6.19 -4.30 10.92
C LEU A 79 -6.86 -4.89 12.18
N MET A 80 -7.62 -5.98 12.05
CA MET A 80 -8.15 -6.72 13.20
C MET A 80 -7.24 -7.88 13.63
N ALA A 81 -6.14 -8.12 12.90
CA ALA A 81 -5.17 -9.16 13.21
C ALA A 81 -4.06 -8.62 14.15
N PRO A 82 -3.50 -9.44 15.04
CA PRO A 82 -2.50 -9.00 16.00
C PRO A 82 -1.13 -8.71 15.35
N GLY A 83 -0.37 -7.82 15.99
CA GLY A 83 1.03 -7.58 15.70
C GLY A 83 1.29 -6.78 14.42
N VAL A 84 2.28 -7.21 13.63
CA VAL A 84 2.78 -6.46 12.48
C VAL A 84 1.77 -6.35 11.32
N PHE A 85 0.69 -7.15 11.32
CA PHE A 85 -0.32 -7.12 10.27
C PHE A 85 -1.21 -5.87 10.32
N LEU A 86 -1.29 -5.20 11.47
CA LEU A 86 -1.90 -3.88 11.61
C LEU A 86 -1.28 -2.84 10.68
N LEU A 87 -0.01 -3.01 10.32
CA LEU A 87 0.71 -2.10 9.42
C LEU A 87 0.10 -2.08 8.02
N PHE A 88 -0.61 -3.13 7.58
CA PHE A 88 -1.30 -3.10 6.30
C PHE A 88 -2.39 -2.03 6.26
N GLY A 89 -3.16 -1.89 7.36
CA GLY A 89 -4.11 -0.78 7.49
C GLY A 89 -3.41 0.58 7.43
N VAL A 90 -2.30 0.75 8.14
CA VAL A 90 -1.49 1.99 8.10
C VAL A 90 -1.01 2.31 6.68
N THR A 91 -0.54 1.30 5.93
CA THR A 91 -0.10 1.49 4.53
C THR A 91 -1.25 1.87 3.61
N SER A 92 -2.43 1.24 3.77
CA SER A 92 -3.62 1.60 3.00
C SER A 92 -4.07 3.03 3.28
N PHE A 93 -4.14 3.46 4.55
CA PHE A 93 -4.43 4.85 4.89
C PHE A 93 -3.38 5.83 4.34
N SER A 94 -2.11 5.43 4.29
CA SER A 94 -1.02 6.22 3.71
C SER A 94 -1.20 6.44 2.20
N TYR A 95 -1.80 5.49 1.47
CA TYR A 95 -2.18 5.69 0.07
C TYR A 95 -3.26 6.76 -0.07
N LEU A 96 -4.29 6.73 0.79
CA LEU A 96 -5.35 7.74 0.80
C LEU A 96 -4.79 9.15 1.10
N ILE A 97 -3.93 9.26 2.11
CA ILE A 97 -3.27 10.53 2.46
C ILE A 97 -2.44 11.04 1.28
N SER A 98 -1.68 10.16 0.64
CA SER A 98 -0.87 10.51 -0.53
C SER A 98 -1.74 10.98 -1.71
N PHE A 99 -2.87 10.30 -1.95
CA PHE A 99 -3.83 10.72 -2.96
C PHE A 99 -4.39 12.12 -2.68
N ILE A 100 -4.80 12.41 -1.44
CA ILE A 100 -5.29 13.74 -1.04
C ILE A 100 -4.24 14.82 -1.28
N PHE A 101 -2.96 14.55 -0.96
CA PHE A 101 -1.88 15.48 -1.26
C PHE A 101 -1.66 15.69 -2.77
N MET A 102 -1.74 14.61 -3.56
CA MET A 102 -1.66 14.70 -5.02
C MET A 102 -2.85 15.47 -5.62
N MET A 103 -4.02 15.48 -4.98
CA MET A 103 -5.16 16.32 -5.38
C MET A 103 -4.94 17.79 -5.06
N LYS A 104 -4.43 18.09 -3.86
CA LYS A 104 -4.24 19.47 -3.38
C LYS A 104 -3.08 20.20 -4.04
N SER A 105 -2.13 19.50 -4.65
CA SER A 105 -1.03 20.10 -5.40
C SER A 105 -1.48 20.37 -6.85
N PRO A 106 -1.83 21.62 -7.23
CA PRO A 106 -2.24 21.91 -8.59
C PRO A 106 -1.03 21.70 -9.50
N ARG A 107 -1.19 20.91 -10.56
CA ARG A 107 -0.22 20.88 -11.66
C ARG A 107 -0.69 21.78 -12.77
N GLY A 108 -0.02 22.92 -12.89
CA GLY A 108 -0.13 23.85 -14.00
C GLY A 108 0.79 25.05 -13.80
N TYR A 109 2.11 24.84 -13.90
CA TYR A 109 3.00 25.81 -14.57
C TYR A 109 4.37 25.14 -14.82
N ASN A 110 4.73 25.13 -16.10
CA ASN A 110 6.00 24.74 -16.67
C ASN A 110 6.79 26.05 -16.86
N PRO A 111 7.93 26.30 -16.17
CA PRO A 111 8.96 27.16 -16.72
C PRO A 111 9.87 26.34 -17.65
#